data_AF-A0A8T3YAG6-F1
#
_entry.id   AF-A0A8T3YAG6-F1
#
_cell.length_a   1.000
_cell.length_b   1.000
_cell.length_c   1.000
_cell.angle_alpha   90.00
_cell.angle_beta   90.00
_cell.angle_gamma   90.00
#
_symmetry.space_group_name_H-M   'P 1'
#
loop_
_entity.id
_entity.type
_entity.pdbx_description
1 polymer ?
#
loop_
_entity_poly.entity_id
_entity_poly.type
_entity_poly.pdbx_seq_one_letter_code
_entity_poly.pdbx_strand_id
1 'polypeptide(L)' 'MKTIKTTLLLREDVHERMKQQFGKRQMSEAVNSILFNELVKTKSLFGIDKGMKPFVREHKERTL' A
#
# COMPACT_ATOMS: atom_id res chain seq x y z
N MET A 1 12.91 0.57 -10.02
CA MET A 1 11.82 1.03 -9.12
C MET A 1 12.36 2.10 -8.19
N LYS A 2 11.57 3.14 -7.88
CA LYS A 2 11.97 4.19 -6.94
C LYS A 2 11.51 3.80 -5.54
N THR A 3 12.41 3.83 -4.56
CA THR A 3 12.08 3.60 -3.15
C THR A 3 11.88 4.94 -2.44
N ILE A 4 10.94 4.97 -1.49
CA ILE A 4 10.68 6.13 -0.63
C ILE A 4 11.03 5.72 0.80
N LYS A 5 11.89 6.49 1.46
CA LYS A 5 12.26 6.25 2.86
C LYS A 5 11.10 6.65 3.75
N THR A 6 10.59 5.70 4.52
CA THR A 6 9.46 5.88 5.42
C THR A 6 9.83 5.34 6.80
N THR A 7 9.52 6.08 7.85
CA THR A 7 9.68 5.63 9.23
C THR A 7 8.36 5.02 9.70
N LEU A 8 8.42 3.81 10.27
CA LEU A 8 7.25 3.11 10.79
C LEU A 8 7.53 2.68 12.22
N LEU A 9 6.54 2.84 13.10
CA LEU A 9 6.59 2.29 14.45
C LEU A 9 5.95 0.91 14.44
N LEU A 10 6.73 -0.10 14.81
CA LEU A 10 6.26 -1.47 14.99
C LEU A 10 6.18 -1.76 16.48
N ARG A 11 5.20 -2.58 16.88
CA ARG A 11 5.26 -3.20 18.20
C ARG A 11 6.53 -4.04 18.31
N GLU A 12 7.11 -4.05 19.49
CA GLU A 12 8.38 -4.75 19.76
C GLU A 12 8.32 -6.24 19.40
N ASP A 13 7.22 -6.91 19.78
CA ASP A 13 7.02 -8.32 19.49
C ASP A 13 6.92 -8.61 17.99
N VAL A 14 6.24 -7.74 17.23
CA VAL A 14 6.17 -7.82 15.76
C VAL A 14 7.56 -7.62 15.16
N HIS A 15 8.29 -6.60 15.60
CA HIS A 15 9.64 -6.32 15.09
C HIS A 15 10.60 -7.49 15.32
N GLU A 16 10.63 -8.06 16.53
CA GLU A 16 11.49 -9.20 16.84
C GLU A 16 11.09 -10.45 16.05
N ARG A 17 9.80 -10.75 15.91
CA ARG A 17 9.33 -11.87 15.07
C ARG A 17 9.72 -11.67 13.60
N MET A 18 9.51 -10.49 13.04
CA MET A 18 9.92 -10.20 11.66
C MET A 18 11.43 -10.31 11.48
N LYS A 19 12.22 -9.84 12.46
CA LYS A 19 13.68 -9.91 12.43
C LYS A 19 14.20 -11.35 12.52
N GLN A 20 13.56 -12.21 13.30
CA GLN A 20 13.87 -13.64 13.37
C GLN A 20 13.53 -14.36 12.06
N GLN A 21 12.38 -14.02 11.45
CA GLN A 21 11.88 -14.72 10.27
C GLN A 21 12.56 -14.29 8.97
N PHE A 22 12.79 -12.99 8.76
CA PHE A 22 13.31 -12.44 7.50
C PHE A 22 14.74 -11.90 7.60
N GLY A 23 15.25 -11.72 8.83
CA GLY A 23 16.55 -11.11 9.06
C GLY A 23 16.55 -9.58 8.91
N LYS A 24 17.55 -8.93 9.52
CA LYS A 24 17.65 -7.46 9.56
C LYS A 24 17.72 -6.80 8.17
N ARG A 25 18.33 -7.47 7.19
CA ARG A 25 18.58 -6.91 5.84
C ARG A 25 17.34 -6.89 4.94
N GLN A 26 16.36 -7.76 5.21
CA GLN A 26 15.19 -7.93 4.34
C GLN A 26 13.90 -7.32 4.93
N MET A 27 14.02 -6.56 6.02
CA MET A 27 12.86 -6.00 6.73
C MET A 27 11.97 -5.14 5.82
N SER A 28 12.57 -4.24 5.02
CA SER A 28 11.82 -3.37 4.11
C SER A 28 11.07 -4.16 3.03
N GLU A 29 11.67 -5.23 2.51
CA GLU A 29 11.06 -6.07 1.49
C GLU A 29 9.90 -6.90 2.07
N ALA A 30 10.08 -7.45 3.27
CA ALA A 30 9.05 -8.16 4.00
C ALA A 30 7.86 -7.25 4.33
N VAL A 31 8.11 -6.07 4.89
CA VAL A 31 7.06 -5.08 5.20
C VAL A 31 6.30 -4.68 3.93
N ASN A 32 7.02 -4.37 2.84
CA ASN A 32 6.36 -4.00 1.58
C ASN A 32 5.52 -5.14 1.01
N SER A 33 5.99 -6.38 1.08
CA SER A 33 5.25 -7.56 0.59
C SER A 33 3.97 -7.79 1.38
N ILE A 34 4.03 -7.70 2.71
CA ILE A 34 2.87 -7.82 3.60
C ILE A 34 1.88 -6.70 3.31
N LEU A 35 2.33 -5.44 3.31
CA LEU A 35 1.46 -4.29 3.02
C LEU A 35 0.83 -4.39 1.64
N PHE A 36 1.58 -4.83 0.62
CA PHE A 36 1.04 -5.01 -0.72
C PHE A 36 -0.01 -6.12 -0.75
N ASN A 37 0.25 -7.27 -0.12
CA ASN A 37 -0.71 -8.37 -0.08
C ASN A 37 -1.99 -8.00 0.68
N GLU A 38 -1.85 -7.37 1.86
CA GLU A 38 -2.95 -7.06 2.76
C GLU A 38 -3.76 -5.83 2.34
N LEU A 39 -3.14 -4.85 1.67
CA LEU A 39 -3.79 -3.56 1.33
C LEU A 39 -4.03 -3.37 -0.17
N VAL A 40 -3.23 -3.98 -1.03
CA VAL A 40 -3.26 -3.75 -2.48
C VAL A 40 -3.81 -4.95 -3.24
N LYS A 41 -3.35 -6.16 -2.92
CA LYS A 41 -3.79 -7.39 -3.58
C LYS A 41 -5.23 -7.76 -3.21
N THR A 42 -5.63 -7.43 -1.99
CA THR A 42 -7.02 -7.49 -1.47
C THR A 42 -7.95 -6.39 -2.00
N LYS A 43 -7.53 -5.47 -2.90
CA LYS A 43 -8.48 -4.60 -3.60
C LYS A 43 -9.50 -5.37 -4.47
N SER A 44 -9.29 -6.67 -4.69
CA SER A 44 -10.35 -7.54 -5.24
C SER A 44 -11.43 -7.95 -4.23
N LEU A 45 -11.24 -7.69 -2.92
CA LEU A 45 -12.16 -8.07 -1.84
C LEU A 45 -12.63 -6.89 -0.97
N PHE A 46 -11.94 -5.74 -1.00
CA PHE A 46 -12.37 -4.49 -0.34
C PHE A 46 -12.81 -3.41 -1.36
N GLY A 47 -13.69 -3.78 -2.28
CA GLY A 47 -14.65 -2.85 -2.90
C GLY A 47 -14.09 -1.66 -3.67
N ILE A 48 -12.92 -1.76 -4.30
CA ILE A 48 -12.54 -0.78 -5.33
C ILE A 48 -12.29 -1.54 -6.62
N ASP A 49 -13.38 -1.68 -7.37
CA ASP A 49 -13.42 -2.21 -8.72
C ASP A 49 -12.35 -1.57 -9.60
N LYS A 50 -11.67 -2.39 -10.41
CA LYS A 50 -10.79 -1.97 -11.51
C LYS A 50 -11.61 -1.39 -12.68
N GLY A 51 -12.52 -0.45 -12.38
CA GLY A 51 -13.48 0.11 -13.33
C GLY A 51 -13.91 1.53 -13.03
N MET A 52 -13.41 2.17 -11.97
CA MET A 52 -13.69 3.59 -11.77
C MET A 52 -12.85 4.40 -12.76
N LYS A 53 -13.43 4.69 -13.93
CA LYS A 53 -12.99 5.80 -14.78
C LYS A 53 -12.79 7.01 -13.88
N PRO A 54 -11.70 7.79 -14.02
CA PRO A 54 -11.61 9.06 -13.34
C PRO A 54 -12.90 9.81 -13.67
N PHE A 55 -13.68 10.17 -12.65
CA PHE A 55 -14.80 11.08 -12.81
C PHE A 55 -14.16 12.42 -13.18
N VAL A 56 -13.87 12.59 -14.47
CA VAL A 56 -13.54 13.87 -15.06
C VAL A 56 -14.78 14.70 -14.78
N ARG A 57 -14.72 15.57 -13.78
CA ARG A 57 -15.70 16.65 -13.66
C ARG A 57 -15.47 17.53 -14.88
N GLU A 58 -16.11 17.19 -16.00
CA GLU A 58 -16.33 18.14 -17.07
C GLU A 58 -17.20 19.24 -16.46
N HIS A 59 -16.56 20.32 -16.04
CA HIS A 59 -17.21 21.60 -15.93
C HIS A 59 -17.72 21.92 -17.34
N LYS A 60 -18.98 21.57 -17.63
CA LYS A 60 -19.71 22.22 -18.71
C LYS A 60 -19.80 23.69 -18.31
N GLU A 61 -18.94 24.50 -18.90
CA GLU A 61 -19.17 25.93 -19.01
C GLU A 61 -20.57 26.10 -19.58
N ARG A 62 -21.50 26.60 -18.75
CA ARG A 62 -22.78 27.10 -19.24
C ARG A 62 -22.45 28.33 -20.07
N THR A 63 -22.46 28.17 -21.40
CA THR A 63 -22.56 29.29 -22.32
C THR A 63 -23.91 29.97 -22.03
N LEU A 64 -23.84 31.23 -21.62
CA LEU A 64 -24.95 32.20 -21.70
C LEU A 64 -24.82 32.93 -23.03
#